data_AF-A0A920T457-F1
#
_entry.id   AF-A0A920T457-F1
#
_cell.length_a   1.000
_cell.length_b   1.000
_cell.length_c   1.000
_cell.angle_alpha   90.00
_cell.angle_beta   90.00
_cell.angle_gamma   90.00
#
_symmetry.space_group_name_H-M   'P 1'
#
loop_
_entity.id
_entity.type
_entity.pdbx_description
1 polymer ?
#
loop_
_entity_poly.entity_id
_entity_poly.type
_entity_poly.pdbx_seq_one_letter_code
_entity_poly.pdbx_strand_id
1 'polypeptide(L)' 'MKPVKILGNGDMKSKIDITATVFSKSAKEKIEKAGGTATVL' A
#
# COMPACT_ATOMS: atom_id res chain seq x y z
N MET A 1 -13.16 15.02 -4.26
CA MET A 1 -12.35 13.79 -4.44
C MET A 1 -12.19 13.14 -3.08
N LYS A 2 -12.47 11.84 -2.94
CA LYS A 2 -12.29 11.14 -1.66
C LYS A 2 -10.83 10.65 -1.60
N PRO A 3 -10.02 11.07 -0.62
CA PRO A 3 -8.64 10.60 -0.51
C PRO A 3 -8.61 9.10 -0.22
N VAL A 4 -7.86 8.36 -1.02
CA VAL A 4 -7.71 6.91 -0.83
C VAL A 4 -6.56 6.70 0.14
N LYS A 5 -6.88 6.18 1.33
CA LYS A 5 -5.90 5.87 2.38
C LYS A 5 -5.69 4.36 2.47
N ILE A 6 -4.48 3.91 2.19
CA ILE A 6 -4.11 2.49 2.31
C ILE A 6 -3.74 2.18 3.76
N LEU A 7 -4.42 1.17 4.31
CA LEU A 7 -4.21 0.64 5.65
C LEU A 7 -3.64 -0.78 5.51
N GLY A 8 -2.61 -1.09 6.30
CA GLY A 8 -1.91 -2.37 6.23
C GLY A 8 -2.59 -3.44 7.08
N ASN A 9 -3.84 -3.80 6.79
CA ASN A 9 -4.52 -4.89 7.49
C ASN A 9 -4.53 -6.16 6.62
N GLY A 10 -4.05 -7.29 7.17
CA GLY A 10 -3.82 -8.54 6.41
C GLY A 10 -2.40 -8.69 5.85
N ASP A 11 -2.01 -9.93 5.54
CA ASP A 11 -0.72 -10.28 4.93
C ASP A 11 -0.80 -10.21 3.41
N MET A 12 0.03 -9.37 2.79
CA MET A 12 0.21 -9.37 1.34
C MET A 12 1.22 -10.44 0.96
N LYS A 13 0.76 -11.51 0.29
CA LYS A 13 1.60 -12.62 -0.21
C LYS A 13 1.97 -12.52 -1.68
N SER A 14 1.42 -11.54 -2.40
CA SER A 14 1.61 -11.40 -3.85
C SER A 14 2.15 -10.02 -4.19
N LYS A 15 2.83 -9.94 -5.34
CA LYS A 15 3.31 -8.67 -5.89
C LYS A 15 2.12 -7.85 -6.36
N ILE A 16 1.92 -6.65 -5.80
CA ILE A 16 0.81 -5.77 -6.16
C ILE A 16 1.32 -4.35 -6.31
N ASP A 17 0.95 -3.69 -7.40
CA ASP A 17 1.16 -2.27 -7.64
C ASP A 17 -0.09 -1.51 -7.19
N ILE A 18 0.05 -0.68 -6.15
CA ILE A 18 -1.07 0.03 -5.52
C ILE A 18 -0.88 1.52 -5.72
N THR A 19 -1.91 2.18 -6.25
CA THR A 19 -1.91 3.63 -6.48
C THR A 19 -2.89 4.32 -5.53
N ALA A 20 -2.42 5.20 -4.64
CA ALA A 20 -3.26 5.86 -3.64
C ALA A 20 -2.67 7.18 -3.13
N THR A 21 -3.53 8.06 -2.61
CA THR A 21 -3.14 9.41 -2.16
C THR A 21 -2.38 9.38 -0.83
N VAL A 22 -2.67 8.41 0.05
CA VAL A 22 -2.05 8.31 1.38
C VAL A 22 -1.80 6.85 1.74
N PHE A 23 -0.62 6.53 2.27
CA PHE A 23 -0.29 5.21 2.81
C PHE A 23 0.06 5.31 4.31
N SER A 24 -0.51 4.43 5.13
CA SER A 24 -0.10 4.29 6.53
C SER A 24 1.28 3.60 6.65
N LYS A 25 2.02 3.85 7.74
CA LYS A 25 3.34 3.23 8.00
C LYS A 25 3.32 1.71 7.80
N SER A 26 2.36 1.04 8.43
CA SER A 26 2.21 -0.42 8.32
C SER A 26 1.81 -0.92 6.93
N ALA A 27 1.19 -0.08 6.11
CA ALA A 27 0.89 -0.43 4.72
C ALA A 27 2.17 -0.39 3.88
N LYS A 28 2.98 0.65 4.05
CA LYS A 28 4.23 0.84 3.28
C LYS A 28 5.21 -0.31 3.53
N GLU A 29 5.43 -0.67 4.79
CA GLU A 29 6.28 -1.80 5.18
C GLU A 29 5.77 -3.13 4.62
N LYS A 30 4.45 -3.33 4.57
CA LYS A 30 3.86 -4.55 4.01
C LYS A 30 3.99 -4.61 2.49
N ILE A 31 3.81 -3.48 1.80
CA ILE A 31 3.97 -3.40 0.35
C ILE A 31 5.42 -3.72 -0.04
N GLU A 32 6.40 -3.15 0.68
CA GLU A 32 7.82 -3.45 0.49
C GLU A 32 8.14 -4.93 0.80
N LYS A 33 7.60 -5.49 1.90
CA LYS A 33 7.77 -6.92 2.24
C LYS A 33 7.14 -7.86 1.23
N ALA A 34 6.03 -7.48 0.61
CA ALA A 34 5.37 -8.25 -0.43
C ALA A 34 6.03 -8.08 -1.82
N GLY A 35 7.06 -7.23 -1.93
CA GLY A 35 7.73 -6.90 -3.19
C GLY A 35 6.88 -6.05 -4.14
N GLY A 36 5.83 -5.40 -3.63
CA GLY A 36 4.92 -4.53 -4.38
C GLY A 36 5.41 -3.09 -4.50
N THR A 37 4.70 -2.29 -5.31
CA THR A 37 5.03 -0.89 -5.58
C THR A 37 3.91 0.00 -5.07
N ALA A 38 4.24 1.05 -4.31
CA ALA A 38 3.28 2.04 -3.81
C ALA A 38 3.43 3.35 -4.60
N THR A 39 2.49 3.62 -5.50
CA THR A 39 2.45 4.86 -6.28
C THR A 39 1.55 5.88 -5.58
N VAL A 40 2.06 7.08 -5.31
CA VAL A 40 1.30 8.17 -4.70
C VAL A 40 0.79 9.10 -5.81
N LEU A 41 -0.52 9.37 -5.83
CA LEU A 41 -1.16 10.38 -6.69
C LEU A 41 -1.42 11.67 -5.91
#